data_AF-A0A1H8PPY0-F1
#
_entry.id   AF-A0A1H8PPY0-F1
#
_cell.length_a   1.000
_cell.length_b   1.000
_cell.length_c   1.000
_cell.angle_alpha   90.00
_cell.angle_beta   90.00
_cell.angle_gamma   90.00
#
_symmetry.space_group_name_H-M   'P 1'
#
loop_
_entity.id
_entity.type
_entity.pdbx_description
1 polymer ?
#
loop_
_entity_poly.entity_id
_entity_poly.type
_entity_poly.pdbx_seq_one_letter_code
_entity_poly.pdbx_strand_id
1 'polypeptide(L)'
;MLSYTYQAEKLADARRYLMLPHTEGEEASISECFHACSLAFNKFDESTLNDDARIWVAKLKKLMDTKDVPAATDGKGLWHAKALGFTTDDKIELSTLIDELAFWFSYNDR
;
A
#
# COMPACT_ATOMS: atom_id res chain seq x y z
N MET A 1 23.98 -6.32 -7.19
CA MET A 1 23.33 -5.85 -5.96
C MET A 1 21.91 -5.51 -6.35
N LEU A 2 20.91 -6.16 -5.74
CA LEU A 2 19.52 -5.74 -5.93
C LEU A 2 19.36 -4.35 -5.33
N SER A 3 18.83 -3.41 -6.11
CA SER A 3 18.49 -2.07 -5.63
C SER A 3 17.00 -2.06 -5.34
N TYR A 4 16.65 -1.51 -4.19
CA TYR A 4 15.29 -1.36 -3.71
C TYR A 4 14.84 0.10 -3.70
N THR A 5 15.63 1.00 -4.29
CA THR A 5 15.41 2.45 -4.25
C THR A 5 14.02 2.83 -4.72
N TYR A 6 13.52 2.22 -5.80
CA TYR A 6 12.18 2.51 -6.32
C TYR A 6 11.08 2.04 -5.36
N GLN A 7 11.21 0.86 -4.77
CA GLN A 7 10.28 0.35 -3.76
C GLN A 7 10.29 1.25 -2.52
N ALA A 8 11.47 1.62 -2.04
CA ALA A 8 11.65 2.48 -0.87
C ALA A 8 11.02 3.87 -1.11
N GLU A 9 11.23 4.48 -2.28
CA GLU A 9 10.61 5.75 -2.66
C GLU A 9 9.08 5.65 -2.64
N LYS A 10 8.51 4.65 -3.32
CA LYS A 10 7.05 4.53 -3.44
C LYS A 10 6.38 4.13 -2.13
N LEU A 11 7.03 3.35 -1.28
CA LEU A 11 6.51 3.03 0.05
C LEU A 11 6.64 4.22 1.01
N ALA A 12 7.63 5.09 0.84
CA ALA A 12 7.68 6.38 1.54
C ALA A 12 6.53 7.31 1.12
N ASP A 13 6.20 7.35 -0.18
CA ASP A 13 5.00 8.05 -0.68
C ASP A 13 3.72 7.47 -0.07
N ALA A 14 3.56 6.15 -0.09
CA ALA A 14 2.42 5.45 0.50
C ALA A 14 2.24 5.82 1.98
N ARG A 15 3.33 5.76 2.76
CA ARG A 15 3.36 6.14 4.17
C ARG A 15 2.93 7.59 4.37
N ARG A 16 3.43 8.51 3.54
CA ARG A 16 3.09 9.93 3.61
C ARG A 16 1.59 10.18 3.41
N TYR A 17 0.94 9.46 2.51
CA TYR A 17 -0.50 9.60 2.27
C TYR A 17 -1.34 9.22 3.49
N LEU A 18 -0.90 8.25 4.30
CA LEU A 18 -1.60 7.83 5.52
C LEU A 18 -1.36 8.75 6.71
N MET A 19 -0.29 9.57 6.70
CA MET A 19 0.06 10.46 7.80
C MET A 19 -0.55 11.85 7.71
N LEU A 20 -1.00 12.26 6.52
CA LEU A 20 -1.50 13.61 6.27
C LEU A 20 -3.00 13.59 6.00
N PRO A 21 -3.77 14.55 6.56
CA PRO A 21 -5.16 14.71 6.18
C PRO A 21 -5.25 15.07 4.69
N HIS A 22 -6.02 14.29 3.94
CA HIS A 22 -6.27 14.54 2.52
C HIS A 22 -7.53 15.38 2.33
N THR A 23 -7.50 16.30 1.37
CA THR A 23 -8.60 17.27 1.12
C THR A 23 -9.91 16.60 0.72
N GLU A 24 -9.83 15.38 0.20
CA GLU A 24 -10.98 14.57 -0.22
C GLU A 24 -11.39 13.47 0.77
N GLY A 25 -10.80 13.45 1.98
CA GLY A 25 -11.10 12.46 3.01
C GLY A 25 -10.10 11.32 3.10
N GLU A 26 -10.26 10.50 4.13
CA GLU A 26 -9.34 9.40 4.48
C GLU A 26 -9.33 8.28 3.42
N GLU A 27 -10.46 8.04 2.76
CA GLU A 27 -10.58 7.04 1.70
C GLU A 27 -9.75 7.41 0.47
N ALA A 28 -9.62 8.70 0.18
CA ALA A 28 -8.73 9.21 -0.86
C ALA A 28 -7.26 9.01 -0.46
N SER A 29 -6.88 9.28 0.80
CA SER A 29 -5.54 8.93 1.32
C SER A 29 -5.21 7.45 1.14
N ILE A 30 -6.15 6.56 1.47
CA ILE A 30 -5.96 5.11 1.34
C ILE A 30 -5.83 4.71 -0.14
N SER A 31 -6.65 5.30 -1.02
CA SER A 31 -6.57 5.05 -2.46
C SER A 31 -5.22 5.47 -3.05
N GLU A 32 -4.70 6.65 -2.69
CA GLU A 32 -3.36 7.12 -3.11
C GLU A 32 -2.24 6.25 -2.52
N CYS A 33 -2.38 5.81 -1.27
CA CYS A 33 -1.49 4.83 -0.66
C CYS A 33 -1.45 3.52 -1.46
N PHE A 34 -2.60 2.98 -1.84
CA PHE A 34 -2.69 1.78 -2.67
C PHE A 34 -2.11 2.00 -4.07
N HIS A 35 -2.31 3.16 -4.67
CA HIS A 35 -1.68 3.49 -5.94
C HIS A 35 -0.15 3.46 -5.83
N ALA A 36 0.43 4.11 -4.82
CA ALA A 36 1.86 4.09 -4.58
C ALA A 36 2.40 2.67 -4.34
N CYS A 37 1.69 1.85 -3.55
CA CYS A 37 2.04 0.43 -3.35
C CYS A 37 2.01 -0.36 -4.66
N SER A 38 1.01 -0.11 -5.51
CA SER A 38 0.91 -0.79 -6.81
C SER A 38 2.09 -0.48 -7.70
N LEU A 39 2.61 0.76 -7.65
CA LEU A 39 3.82 1.16 -8.35
C LEU A 39 5.05 0.45 -7.77
N ALA A 40 5.19 0.39 -6.45
CA ALA A 40 6.31 -0.26 -5.77
C ALA A 40 6.47 -1.74 -6.19
N PHE A 41 5.35 -2.45 -6.28
CA PHE A 41 5.34 -3.89 -6.58
C PHE A 41 5.07 -4.23 -8.05
N ASN A 42 4.89 -3.24 -8.92
CA ASN A 42 4.70 -3.47 -10.35
C ASN A 42 5.96 -4.12 -10.95
N LYS A 43 5.83 -5.37 -11.42
CA LYS A 43 6.93 -6.18 -11.97
C LYS A 43 8.09 -6.42 -11.01
N PHE A 44 7.88 -6.23 -9.71
CA PHE A 44 8.90 -6.52 -8.70
C PHE A 44 9.00 -8.03 -8.47
N ASP A 45 10.23 -8.55 -8.39
CA ASP A 45 10.49 -9.96 -8.11
C ASP A 45 10.50 -10.22 -6.60
N GLU A 46 9.37 -10.67 -6.07
CA GLU A 46 9.17 -10.98 -4.65
C GLU A 46 9.96 -12.20 -4.15
N SER A 47 10.57 -13.00 -5.04
CA SER A 47 11.47 -14.09 -4.62
C SER A 47 12.73 -13.58 -3.91
N THR A 48 13.06 -12.31 -4.14
CA THR A 48 14.23 -11.61 -3.57
C THR A 48 14.03 -11.17 -2.12
N LEU A 49 12.78 -11.20 -1.63
CA LEU A 49 12.42 -10.81 -0.27
C LEU A 49 12.79 -11.90 0.76
N ASN A 50 12.88 -11.51 2.03
CA ASN A 50 12.87 -12.48 3.13
C ASN A 50 11.43 -12.91 3.46
N ASP A 51 11.27 -13.88 4.36
CA ASP A 51 9.96 -14.46 4.65
C ASP A 51 8.99 -13.46 5.30
N ASP A 52 9.48 -12.60 6.20
CA ASP A 52 8.66 -11.56 6.83
C ASP A 52 8.14 -10.55 5.81
N ALA A 53 9.02 -10.02 4.95
CA ALA A 53 8.64 -9.06 3.92
C ALA A 53 7.66 -9.69 2.91
N ARG A 54 7.84 -10.98 2.55
CA ARG A 54 6.86 -11.71 1.72
C ARG A 54 5.49 -11.77 2.37
N ILE A 55 5.42 -12.06 3.67
CA ILE A 55 4.15 -12.11 4.42
C ILE A 55 3.48 -10.74 4.42
N TRP A 56 4.24 -9.66 4.66
CA TRP A 56 3.69 -8.30 4.66
C TRP A 56 3.19 -7.89 3.27
N VAL A 57 3.94 -8.18 2.20
CA VAL A 57 3.50 -7.92 0.81
C VAL A 57 2.24 -8.71 0.48
N ALA A 58 2.15 -9.98 0.89
CA ALA A 58 0.96 -10.79 0.65
C ALA A 58 -0.28 -10.23 1.37
N LYS A 59 -0.14 -9.79 2.63
CA LYS A 59 -1.22 -9.14 3.38
C LYS A 59 -1.65 -7.82 2.74
N LEU A 60 -0.69 -6.98 2.36
CA LEU A 60 -0.97 -5.72 1.67
C LEU A 60 -1.71 -5.94 0.35
N LYS A 61 -1.28 -6.91 -0.47
CA LYS A 61 -1.97 -7.27 -1.71
C LYS A 61 -3.41 -7.72 -1.47
N LYS A 62 -3.68 -8.45 -0.38
CA LYS A 62 -5.03 -8.84 0.01
C LYS A 62 -5.88 -7.62 0.39
N LEU A 63 -5.31 -6.66 1.11
CA LEU A 63 -5.97 -5.38 1.43
C LEU A 63 -6.20 -4.52 0.18
N MET A 64 -5.38 -4.67 -0.86
CA MET A 64 -5.53 -3.97 -2.14
C MET A 64 -6.45 -4.69 -3.13
N ASP A 65 -6.85 -5.94 -2.88
CA ASP A 65 -7.63 -6.72 -3.83
C ASP A 65 -9.05 -6.16 -3.99
N THR A 66 -9.41 -5.80 -5.21
CA THR A 66 -10.71 -5.22 -5.56
C THR A 66 -11.63 -6.20 -6.28
N LYS A 67 -11.28 -7.48 -6.38
CA LYS A 67 -12.06 -8.47 -7.15
C LYS A 67 -13.54 -8.54 -6.76
N ASP A 68 -13.83 -8.43 -5.48
CA ASP A 68 -15.20 -8.51 -4.93
C ASP A 68 -15.80 -7.12 -4.62
N VAL A 69 -15.12 -6.04 -5.03
CA VAL A 69 -15.61 -4.66 -4.82
C VAL A 69 -16.56 -4.31 -5.97
N PRO A 70 -17.81 -3.92 -5.68
CA PRO A 70 -18.74 -3.47 -6.71
C PRO A 70 -18.16 -2.34 -7.55
N ALA A 71 -18.52 -2.28 -8.83
CA ALA A 71 -18.06 -1.22 -9.72
C ALA A 71 -18.41 0.16 -9.13
N ALA A 72 -17.38 1.00 -8.97
CA ALA A 72 -17.54 2.34 -8.43
C ALA A 72 -18.38 3.20 -9.37
N THR A 73 -19.46 3.79 -8.87
CA THR A 73 -20.39 4.65 -9.66
C THR A 73 -20.00 6.13 -9.65
N ASP A 74 -19.04 6.52 -8.79
CA ASP A 74 -18.61 7.90 -8.56
C ASP A 74 -17.36 8.32 -9.35
N GLY A 75 -16.78 7.40 -10.13
CA GLY A 75 -15.58 7.66 -10.93
C GLY A 75 -14.27 7.75 -10.13
N LYS A 76 -14.28 7.49 -8.82
CA LYS A 76 -13.09 7.60 -7.96
C LYS A 76 -12.21 6.33 -7.91
N GLY A 77 -12.61 5.30 -8.65
CA GLY A 77 -11.88 4.04 -8.76
C GLY A 77 -12.20 3.03 -7.66
N LEU A 78 -11.80 1.77 -7.89
CA LEU A 78 -12.19 0.64 -7.03
C LEU A 78 -11.51 0.67 -5.66
N TRP A 79 -10.30 1.24 -5.55
CA TRP A 79 -9.61 1.36 -4.26
C TRP A 79 -10.27 2.38 -3.33
N HIS A 80 -10.74 3.51 -3.86
CA HIS A 80 -11.57 4.43 -3.10
C HIS A 80 -12.86 3.76 -2.61
N ALA A 81 -13.56 3.04 -3.50
CA ALA A 81 -14.77 2.30 -3.14
C ALA A 81 -14.51 1.22 -2.05
N LYS A 82 -13.36 0.55 -2.11
CA LYS A 82 -12.93 -0.41 -1.10
C LYS A 82 -12.64 0.26 0.24
N ALA A 83 -11.95 1.39 0.23
CA ALA A 83 -11.57 2.13 1.43
C ALA A 83 -12.78 2.64 2.23
N LEU A 84 -13.90 2.95 1.56
CA LEU A 84 -15.18 3.28 2.23
C LEU A 84 -15.69 2.15 3.15
N GLY A 85 -15.31 0.90 2.86
CA GLY A 85 -15.68 -0.27 3.66
C GLY A 85 -14.66 -0.63 4.75
N PHE A 86 -13.56 0.11 4.89
CA PHE A 86 -12.51 -0.23 5.86
C PHE A 86 -12.96 0.08 7.29
N THR A 87 -12.80 -0.92 8.16
CA THR A 87 -12.92 -0.74 9.60
C THR A 87 -11.70 -0.02 10.15
N THR A 88 -11.78 0.45 11.40
CA THR A 88 -10.61 1.01 12.10
C THR A 88 -9.46 0.01 12.18
N ASP A 89 -9.78 -1.28 12.38
CA ASP A 89 -8.77 -2.34 12.46
C ASP A 89 -8.07 -2.54 11.11
N ASP A 90 -8.81 -2.50 9.99
CA ASP A 90 -8.21 -2.56 8.65
C ASP A 90 -7.25 -1.39 8.40
N LYS A 91 -7.61 -0.19 8.86
CA LYS A 91 -6.80 1.03 8.73
C LYS A 91 -5.53 0.95 9.58
N ILE A 92 -5.61 0.40 10.78
CA ILE A 92 -4.45 0.15 11.65
C ILE A 92 -3.54 -0.91 11.02
N GLU A 93 -4.11 -2.01 10.51
CA GLU A 93 -3.34 -3.06 9.83
C GLU A 93 -2.63 -2.50 8.60
N LEU A 94 -3.33 -1.72 7.77
CA LEU A 94 -2.74 -1.06 6.61
C LEU A 94 -1.57 -0.16 7.02
N SER A 95 -1.79 0.75 7.98
CA SER A 95 -0.75 1.67 8.44
C SER A 95 0.48 0.92 8.96
N THR A 96 0.26 -0.16 9.71
CA THR A 96 1.35 -1.01 10.23
C THR A 96 2.12 -1.68 9.10
N LEU A 97 1.44 -2.28 8.13
CA LEU A 97 2.09 -2.94 6.99
C LEU A 97 2.93 -1.96 6.16
N ILE A 98 2.42 -0.75 5.93
CA ILE A 98 3.14 0.28 5.17
C ILE A 98 4.39 0.75 5.93
N ASP A 99 4.30 0.95 7.24
CA ASP A 99 5.45 1.33 8.05
C ASP A 99 6.54 0.25 8.05
N GLU A 100 6.17 -1.02 8.25
CA GLU A 100 7.12 -2.14 8.23
C GLU A 100 7.78 -2.33 6.86
N LEU A 101 7.00 -2.26 5.77
CA LEU A 101 7.52 -2.38 4.41
C LEU A 101 8.42 -1.19 4.05
N ALA A 102 8.01 0.05 4.36
CA ALA A 102 8.81 1.24 4.09
C ALA A 102 10.15 1.19 4.85
N PHE A 103 10.13 0.76 6.11
CA PHE A 103 11.35 0.56 6.90
C PHE A 103 12.24 -0.52 6.29
N TRP A 104 11.69 -1.70 6.00
CA TRP A 104 12.46 -2.84 5.48
C TRP A 104 13.13 -2.50 4.15
N PHE A 105 12.41 -1.94 3.18
CA PHE A 105 12.97 -1.59 1.88
C PHE A 105 14.01 -0.46 2.00
N SER A 106 13.77 0.56 2.84
CA SER A 106 14.76 1.61 3.08
C SER A 106 16.02 1.11 3.78
N TYR A 107 15.90 0.13 4.67
CA TYR A 107 17.04 -0.45 5.38
C TYR A 107 17.89 -1.32 4.44
N ASN A 108 17.25 -2.10 3.56
CA ASN A 108 17.94 -3.02 2.64
C ASN A 108 18.42 -2.38 1.34
N ASP A 109 18.07 -1.12 1.05
CA ASP A 109 18.62 -0.36 -0.10
C ASP A 109 19.98 0.29 0.20
N ARG A 110 20.35 0.41 1.48
CA ARG A 110 21.62 1.01 1.95
C ARG A 110 22.78 0.02 1.87
#